data_AF-A0A416EIC0-F1
#
_entry.id   AF-A0A416EIC0-F1
#
_cell.length_a   1.000
_cell.length_b   1.000
_cell.length_c   1.000
_cell.angle_alpha   90.00
_cell.angle_beta   90.00
_cell.angle_gamma   90.00
#
_symmetry.space_group_name_H-M   'P 1'
#
loop_
_entity.id
_entity.type
_entity.pdbx_description
1 polymer ?
#
loop_
_entity_poly.entity_id
_entity_poly.type
_entity_poly.pdbx_seq_one_letter_code
_entity_poly.pdbx_strand_id
1 'polypeptide(L)' 'MNRYLICAEYYFSEPQSFEIEAENKTEAIEKAKKDIRIIANYGNIIPGSLKIIKKLQKGKCFEKTKGTK' A
#
# COMPACT_ATOMS: atom_id res chain seq x y z
N MET A 1 -12.04 1.97 -12.44
CA MET A 1 -11.13 2.27 -11.31
C MET A 1 -10.14 1.14 -11.12
N ASN A 2 -8.87 1.46 -10.91
CA ASN A 2 -7.81 0.49 -10.67
C ASN A 2 -7.55 0.37 -9.16
N ARG A 3 -7.14 -0.81 -8.68
CA ARG A 3 -6.64 -0.99 -7.31
C ARG A 3 -5.13 -1.04 -7.31
N TYR A 4 -4.51 -0.41 -6.33
CA TYR A 4 -3.07 -0.39 -6.14
C TYR A 4 -2.75 -0.87 -4.73
N LEU A 5 -1.86 -1.85 -4.64
CA LEU A 5 -1.27 -2.26 -3.37
C LEU A 5 -0.10 -1.34 -3.08
N ILE A 6 -0.23 -0.53 -2.03
CA ILE A 6 0.79 0.39 -1.55
C ILE A 6 1.44 -0.24 -0.32
N CYS A 7 2.75 -0.08 -0.17
CA CYS A 7 3.48 -0.45 1.02
C CYS A 7 4.10 0.79 1.65
N ALA A 8 4.03 0.85 2.98
CA ALA A 8 4.70 1.84 3.81
C ALA A 8 5.68 1.14 4.74
N GLU A 9 6.89 1.66 4.83
CA GLU A 9 7.89 1.20 5.80
C GLU A 9 7.82 2.11 7.03
N TYR A 10 7.91 1.51 8.22
CA TYR A 10 7.81 2.21 9.49
C TYR A 10 9.11 2.10 10.27
N TYR A 11 9.44 3.10 11.08
CA TYR A 11 10.67 3.14 11.89
C TYR A 11 10.72 2.04 12.96
N PHE A 12 9.57 1.75 13.59
CA PHE A 12 9.47 0.88 14.76
C PHE A 12 8.44 -0.23 14.57
N SER A 13 8.05 -0.52 13.33
CA SER A 13 7.04 -1.52 13.02
C SER A 13 7.34 -2.19 11.69
N GLU A 14 6.82 -3.40 11.52
CA GLU A 14 6.92 -4.11 10.25
C GLU A 14 6.23 -3.31 9.13
N PRO A 15 6.75 -3.41 7.89
CA PRO A 15 6.14 -2.73 6.75
C PRO A 15 4.71 -3.20 6.55
N GLN A 16 3.79 -2.27 6.36
CA GLN A 16 2.38 -2.57 6.12
C GLN A 16 2.00 -2.28 4.68
N SER A 17 1.18 -3.17 4.13
CA SER A 17 0.61 -2.99 2.81
C SER A 17 -0.90 -2.79 2.88
N PHE A 18 -1.41 -1.91 2.04
CA PHE A 18 -2.83 -1.56 1.97
C PHE A 18 -3.24 -1.23 0.54
N GLU A 19 -4.51 -1.45 0.23
CA GLU A 19 -5.08 -1.21 -1.09
C GLU A 19 -5.66 0.21 -1.17
N ILE A 20 -5.39 0.88 -2.29
CA ILE A 20 -5.93 2.20 -2.67
C ILE A 20 -6.60 2.09 -4.04
N GLU A 21 -7.81 2.63 -4.16
CA GLU A 21 -8.50 2.77 -5.44
C GLU A 21 -8.15 4.13 -6.08
N ALA A 22 -7.58 4.08 -7.28
CA ALA A 22 -7.15 5.25 -8.04
C ALA A 22 -7.22 5.00 -9.56
N GLU A 23 -7.21 6.06 -10.36
CA GLU A 23 -7.20 5.92 -11.82
C GLU A 23 -5.81 5.58 -12.34
N ASN A 24 -4.77 6.16 -11.73
CA ASN A 24 -3.38 5.98 -12.10
C ASN A 24 -2.45 5.83 -10.88
N LYS A 25 -1.17 5.51 -11.14
CA LYS A 25 -0.16 5.30 -10.09
C LYS A 25 0.10 6.56 -9.26
N THR A 26 0.16 7.73 -9.90
CA THR A 26 0.43 9.02 -9.24
C THR A 26 -0.67 9.35 -8.25
N GLU A 27 -1.93 9.26 -8.68
CA GLU A 27 -3.10 9.47 -7.84
C GLU A 27 -3.16 8.46 -6.68
N ALA A 28 -2.75 7.21 -6.90
CA ALA A 28 -2.69 6.21 -5.83
C ALA A 28 -1.74 6.61 -4.70
N ILE A 29 -0.57 7.17 -5.02
CA ILE A 29 0.40 7.66 -4.02
C ILE A 29 -0.14 8.91 -3.30
N GLU A 30 -0.76 9.84 -4.02
CA GLU A 30 -1.35 11.02 -3.40
C GLU A 30 -2.50 10.67 -2.46
N LYS A 31 -3.36 9.73 -2.85
CA LYS A 31 -4.41 9.19 -1.97
C LYS A 31 -3.81 8.45 -0.78
N ALA A 32 -2.77 7.64 -0.98
CA ALA A 32 -2.09 6.95 0.11
C ALA A 32 -1.54 7.93 1.17
N LYS A 33 -0.91 9.04 0.75
CA LYS A 33 -0.44 10.08 1.68
C LYS A 33 -1.56 10.73 2.50
N LYS A 34 -2.78 10.76 1.97
CA LYS A 34 -3.98 11.32 2.60
C LYS A 34 -4.87 10.26 3.27
N ASP A 35 -4.49 8.98 3.21
CA ASP A 35 -5.28 7.89 3.78
C ASP A 35 -5.16 7.91 5.31
N ILE A 36 -6.29 7.74 6.00
CA ILE A 36 -6.35 7.84 7.47
C ILE A 36 -5.43 6.81 8.17
N ARG A 37 -5.16 5.66 7.54
CA ARG A 37 -4.26 4.62 8.05
C ARG A 37 -2.79 5.07 8.03
N ILE A 38 -2.45 5.87 7.03
CA ILE A 38 -1.14 6.51 6.86
C ILE A 38 -1.03 7.73 7.76
N ILE A 39 -2.07 8.55 7.87
CA ILE A 39 -2.09 9.73 8.74
C ILE A 39 -1.99 9.33 10.22
N ALA A 40 -2.73 8.30 10.66
CA ALA A 40 -2.71 7.83 12.05
C ALA A 40 -1.33 7.30 12.48
N ASN A 41 -0.52 6.84 11.53
CA ASN A 41 0.83 6.33 11.78
C ASN A 41 1.93 7.22 11.16
N TYR A 42 1.60 8.46 10.74
CA TYR A 42 2.50 9.28 9.91
C TYR A 42 3.81 9.62 10.60
N GLY A 43 3.78 9.79 11.93
CA GLY A 43 4.99 10.00 12.74
C GLY A 43 5.92 8.79 12.81
N ASN A 44 5.43 7.59 12.45
CA ASN A 44 6.20 6.36 12.43
C ASN A 44 6.58 5.90 11.01
N ILE A 45 6.12 6.57 9.95
CA ILE A 45 6.43 6.20 8.57
C ILE A 45 7.78 6.80 8.17
N ILE A 46 8.62 5.98 7.55
CA ILE A 46 9.89 6.45 6.98
C ILE A 46 9.57 7.38 5.78
N PRO A 47 10.05 8.64 5.77
CA PRO A 47 9.81 9.56 4.68
C PRO A 47 10.22 8.97 3.32
N GLY A 48 9.32 9.02 2.33
CA GLY A 48 9.58 8.48 0.98
C GLY A 48 9.47 6.95 0.85
N SER A 49 9.10 6.24 1.92
CA SER A 49 8.94 4.77 1.87
C SER A 49 7.68 4.29 1.15
N LEU A 50 6.70 5.18 0.92
CA LEU A 50 5.46 4.85 0.21
C LEU A 50 5.77 4.42 -1.23
N LYS A 51 5.59 3.11 -1.49
CA LYS A 51 5.88 2.49 -2.78
C LYS A 51 4.67 1.70 -3.25
N ILE A 52 4.40 1.77 -4.56
CA ILE A 52 3.41 0.92 -5.20
C ILE A 52 4.05 -0.45 -5.43
N ILE A 53 3.56 -1.48 -4.74
CA ILE A 53 4.01 -2.86 -4.97
C ILE A 53 3.41 -3.41 -6.25
N LYS A 54 2.09 -3.26 -6.43
CA LYS A 54 1.38 -3.88 -7.56
C LYS A 54 0.10 -3.14 -7.91
N LYS A 55 -0.19 -3.07 -9.21
CA LYS A 55 -1.54 -2.75 -9.70
C LYS A 55 -2.38 -4.02 -9.63
N LEU A 56 -3.37 -4.04 -8.76
CA LEU A 56 -4.36 -5.10 -8.66
C LEU A 56 -5.42 -4.83 -9.74
N GLN A 57 -5.31 -5.55 -10.86
CA GLN A 57 -6.40 -5.60 -11.83
C GLN A 57 -7.58 -6.34 -11.18
N LYS A 58 -8.80 -5.78 -11.32
CA LYS A 58 -10.04 -6.54 -11.08
C LYS A 58 -9.97 -7.80 -11.93
N GLY A 59 -9.77 -8.97 -11.30
CA GLY A 59 -9.81 -10.26 -12.00
C GLY A 59 -8.71 -11.27 -11.70
N LYS A 60 -7.70 -10.99 -10.87
CA LYS A 60 -6.79 -12.06 -10.40
C LYS A 60 -6.53 -11.94 -8.90
N CYS A 61 -7.40 -12.59 -8.13
CA CYS A 61 -7.12 -13.04 -6.77
C CYS A 61 -5.82 -13.85 -6.84
N PHE A 62 -4.72 -13.31 -6.31
CA PHE A 62 -3.57 -14.14 -6.00
C PHE A 62 -3.70 -14.49 -4.52
N GLU A 63 -4.45 -15.55 -4.24
CA GLU A 63 -4.17 -16.35 -3.05
C GLU A 63 -2.72 -16.81 -3.16
N LYS A 64 -1.83 -16.14 -2.40
CA LYS A 64 -0.63 -16.81 -1.91
C LYS A 64 -0.95 -17.25 -0.49
N THR A 65 -1.60 -18.41 -0.40
CA THR A 65 -1.60 -19.21 0.82
C THR A 65 -0.15 -19.50 1.21
N LYS A 66 0.13 -19.30 2.49
CA LYS A 66 1.40 -19.62 3.15
C LYS A 66 1.77 -21.08 2.85
N GLY A 67 2.86 -21.30 2.15
CA GLY A 67 3.57 -22.58 2.14
C GLY A 67 4.66 -22.54 3.19
N THR A 68 4.30 -22.83 4.44
CA THR A 68 5.28 -23.21 5.48
C THR A 68 5.78 -24.61 5.14
N LYS A 69 7.09 -24.79 5.04
CA LYS A 69 7.77 -26.08 5.06
C LYS A 69 8.84 -26.03 6.15
#